data_AF-F7SVL7-F1
#
_entry.id   AF-F7SVL7-F1
#
_cell.length_a   1.000
_cell.length_b   1.000
_cell.length_c   1.000
_cell.angle_alpha   90.00
_cell.angle_beta   90.00
_cell.angle_gamma   90.00
#
_symmetry.space_group_name_H-M   'P 1'
#
loop_
_entity.id
_entity.type
_entity.pdbx_description
1 polymer ?
#
loop_
_entity_poly.entity_id
_entity_poly.type
_entity_poly.pdbx_seq_one_letter_code
_entity_poly.pdbx_strand_id
1 'polypeptide(L)' 'MNDDEVKALAKLTEYLVRGAYQPGQSLFLTASAGDAVLSGHMLTAACAVHAAAMRTLRERNLMA' A
#
# COMPACT_ATOMS: atom_id res chain seq x y z
N MET A 1 7.07 -12.51 9.46
CA MET A 1 5.63 -12.23 9.49
C MET A 1 4.85 -13.54 9.39
N ASN A 2 3.88 -13.73 10.28
CA ASN A 2 2.91 -14.83 10.21
C ASN A 2 1.87 -14.56 9.10
N ASP A 3 0.95 -15.50 8.88
CA ASP A 3 -0.01 -15.41 7.78
C ASP A 3 -1.01 -14.25 7.95
N ASP A 4 -1.46 -13.99 9.18
CA ASP A 4 -2.38 -12.90 9.48
C ASP A 4 -1.72 -11.53 9.29
N GLU A 5 -0.45 -11.39 9.66
CA GLU A 5 0.33 -10.19 9.43
C GLU A 5 0.50 -9.91 7.93
N VAL A 6 0.72 -10.95 7.10
CA VAL A 6 0.83 -10.77 5.64
C VAL A 6 -0.51 -10.35 5.03
N LYS A 7 -1.62 -10.94 5.49
CA LYS A 7 -2.98 -10.54 5.06
C LYS A 7 -3.29 -9.09 5.45
N ALA A 8 -2.96 -8.72 6.69
CA ALA A 8 -3.14 -7.36 7.19
C ALA A 8 -2.31 -6.36 6.37
N LEU A 9 -1.05 -6.69 6.07
CA LEU A 9 -0.17 -5.85 5.25
C LEU A 9 -0.71 -5.67 3.82
N ALA A 10 -1.19 -6.75 3.19
CA ALA A 10 -1.77 -6.67 1.85
C ALA A 10 -3.00 -5.74 1.82
N LYS A 11 -3.92 -5.87 2.79
CA LYS A 11 -5.10 -5.00 2.91
C LYS A 11 -4.75 -3.55 3.22
N LEU A 12 -3.81 -3.32 4.13
CA LEU A 12 -3.36 -1.98 4.49
C LEU A 12 -2.76 -1.26 3.27
N THR A 13 -1.84 -1.93 2.57
CA THR A 13 -1.19 -1.35 1.40
C THR A 13 -2.16 -1.14 0.23
N GLU A 14 -3.13 -2.05 0.04
CA GLU A 14 -4.23 -1.85 -0.92
C GLU A 14 -5.03 -0.59 -0.60
N TYR A 15 -5.43 -0.41 0.67
CA TYR A 15 -6.14 0.78 1.12
C TYR A 15 -5.35 2.06 0.83
N LEU A 16 -4.04 2.06 1.15
CA LEU A 16 -3.16 3.20 0.91
C LEU A 16 -3.03 3.53 -0.58
N VAL A 17 -2.85 2.52 -1.45
CA VAL A 17 -2.78 2.71 -2.90
C VAL A 17 -4.09 3.28 -3.44
N ARG A 18 -5.24 2.75 -3.01
CA ARG A 18 -6.55 3.29 -3.42
C ARG A 18 -6.77 4.73 -2.92
N GLY A 19 -6.34 5.02 -1.69
CA GLY A 19 -6.39 6.36 -1.08
C GLY A 19 -5.59 7.42 -1.84
N ALA A 20 -4.56 7.01 -2.60
CA ALA A 20 -3.81 7.93 -3.47
C ALA A 20 -4.65 8.53 -4.60
N TYR A 21 -5.71 7.84 -5.02
CA TYR A 21 -6.56 8.21 -6.16
C TYR A 21 -7.95 8.69 -5.74
N GLN A 22 -8.18 8.94 -4.45
CA GLN A 22 -9.46 9.47 -3.99
C GLN A 22 -9.66 10.91 -4.47
N PRO A 23 -10.88 11.25 -4.95
CA PRO A 23 -11.19 12.61 -5.38
C PRO A 23 -11.19 13.57 -4.19
N GLY A 24 -10.56 14.74 -4.35
CA GLY A 24 -10.47 15.79 -3.33
C GLY A 24 -9.03 16.05 -2.89
N GLN A 25 -8.38 15.07 -2.28
CA GLN A 25 -6.98 15.19 -1.85
C GLN A 25 -6.34 13.81 -1.70
N SER A 26 -5.17 13.62 -2.31
CA SER A 26 -4.40 12.39 -2.16
C SER A 26 -4.00 12.20 -0.69
N LEU A 27 -4.21 10.98 -0.17
CA LEU A 27 -3.78 10.59 1.18
C LEU A 27 -2.27 10.82 1.38
N PHE A 28 -1.46 10.52 0.36
CA PHE A 28 -0.02 10.70 0.42
C PHE A 28 0.41 12.16 0.38
N LEU A 29 -0.31 13.02 -0.36
CA LEU A 29 -0.03 14.46 -0.39
C LEU A 29 -0.36 15.12 0.95
N THR A 30 -1.40 14.63 1.63
CA THR A 30 -1.74 15.06 2.98
C THR A 30 -0.68 14.61 3.98
N ALA A 31 -0.27 13.35 3.91
CA ALA A 31 0.75 12.77 4.79
C ALA A 31 2.15 13.39 4.60
N SER A 32 2.46 13.85 3.38
CA SER A 32 3.71 14.54 3.08
C SER A 32 3.67 16.05 3.36
N ALA A 33 2.61 16.56 4.01
CA ALA A 33 2.41 17.98 4.25
C ALA A 33 2.53 18.85 2.97
N GLY A 34 2.06 18.33 1.83
CA GLY A 34 2.09 19.01 0.54
C GLY A 34 3.37 18.80 -0.28
N ASP A 35 4.37 18.08 0.23
CA ASP A 35 5.55 17.72 -0.55
C ASP A 35 5.19 16.67 -1.62
N ALA A 36 5.17 17.09 -2.88
CA ALA A 36 4.82 16.24 -4.01
C ALA A 36 5.86 15.14 -4.29
N VAL A 37 7.16 15.42 -4.04
CA VAL A 37 8.25 14.46 -4.27
C VAL A 37 8.17 13.35 -3.23
N LEU A 38 8.06 13.73 -1.95
CA LEU A 38 7.88 12.77 -0.86
C LEU A 38 6.59 11.95 -1.06
N SER A 39 5.48 12.60 -1.42
CA SER A 39 4.22 11.91 -1.74
C SER A 39 4.39 10.87 -2.85
N GLY A 40 5.11 11.21 -3.92
CA GLY A 40 5.41 10.29 -5.01
C GLY A 40 6.23 9.07 -4.56
N HIS A 41 7.24 9.29 -3.71
CA HIS A 41 8.03 8.22 -3.11
C HIS A 41 7.20 7.32 -2.20
N MET A 42 6.30 7.90 -1.38
CA MET A 42 5.40 7.13 -0.52
C MET A 42 4.46 6.23 -1.33
N LEU A 43 3.86 6.76 -2.41
CA LEU A 43 3.01 5.95 -3.31
C LEU A 43 3.81 4.80 -3.94
N THR A 44 5.00 5.10 -4.44
CA THR A 44 5.87 4.09 -5.07
C THR A 44 6.23 2.98 -4.08
N ALA A 45 6.58 3.35 -2.85
CA ALA A 45 6.86 2.41 -1.78
C ALA A 45 5.63 1.55 -1.43
N ALA A 46 4.45 2.16 -1.30
CA ALA A 46 3.21 1.43 -1.03
C ALA A 46 2.89 0.41 -2.13
N CYS A 47 3.05 0.78 -3.41
CA CYS A 47 2.87 -0.14 -4.54
C CYS A 47 3.87 -1.31 -4.51
N ALA A 48 5.15 -1.04 -4.24
CA ALA A 48 6.18 -2.07 -4.16
C ALA A 48 5.91 -3.06 -3.02
N VAL A 49 5.55 -2.56 -1.84
CA VAL A 49 5.21 -3.41 -0.69
C VAL A 49 3.92 -4.18 -0.93
N HIS A 50 2.90 -3.57 -1.56
CA HIS A 50 1.67 -4.27 -1.94
C HIS A 50 1.95 -5.45 -2.88
N ALA A 51 2.75 -5.22 -3.94
CA ALA A 51 3.14 -6.27 -4.88
C ALA A 51 3.91 -7.41 -4.18
N ALA A 52 4.82 -7.08 -3.27
CA ALA A 52 5.54 -8.08 -2.48
C ALA A 52 4.60 -8.88 -1.56
N ALA A 53 3.70 -8.21 -0.83
CA ALA A 53 2.72 -8.87 0.03
C ALA A 53 1.79 -9.80 -0.75
N MET A 54 1.31 -9.36 -1.92
CA MET A 54 0.46 -10.18 -2.81
C MET A 54 1.20 -11.39 -3.35
N ARG A 55 2.50 -11.26 -3.66
CA ARG A 55 3.35 -12.39 -4.05
C ARG A 55 3.47 -13.39 -2.90
N THR A 56 3.71 -12.92 -1.68
CA THR A 56 3.80 -13.78 -0.49
C THR A 56 2.47 -14.49 -0.20
N LEU A 57 1.33 -13.82 -0.35
CA LEU A 57 0.01 -14.46 -0.22
C LEU A 57 -0.17 -15.59 -1.25
N ARG A 58 0.27 -15.36 -2.49
CA ARG A 58 0.22 -16.39 -3.54
C ARG A 58 1.12 -17.58 -3.21
N GLU A 59 2.38 -17.34 -2.85
CA GLU A 59 3.35 -18.39 -2.51
C GLU A 59 2.91 -19.23 -1.30
N ARG A 60 2.13 -18.65 -0.38
CA ARG A 60 1.59 -19.32 0.80
C ARG A 60 0.17 -19.90 0.62
N ASN A 61 -0.42 -19.80 -0.58
CA ASN A 61 -1.81 -20.21 -0.85
C ASN A 61 -2.86 -19.53 0.05
N LEU A 62 -2.66 -18.24 0.36
CA LEU A 62 -3.51 -17.44 1.24
C LEU A 62 -4.41 -16.45 0.46
N MET A 63 -4.60 -16.65 -0.85
CA MET A 63 -5.43 -15.77 -1.69
C MET A 63 -6.95 -16.04 -1.57
N ALA A 64 -7.34 -16.92 -0.65
CA ALA A 64 -8.73 -17.31 -0.37
C ALA A 64 -9.41 -16.38 0.65
#